data_AF-A0A345ZSS0-F1
#
_entry.id   AF-A0A345ZSS0-F1
#
_cell.length_a   1.000
_cell.length_b   1.000
_cell.length_c   1.000
_cell.angle_alpha   90.00
_cell.angle_beta   90.00
_cell.angle_gamma   90.00
#
_symmetry.space_group_name_H-M   'P 1'
#
loop_
_entity.id
_entity.type
_entity.pdbx_description
1 polymer ?
#
loop_
_entity_poly.entity_id
_entity_poly.type
_entity_poly.pdbx_seq_one_letter_code
_entity_poly.pdbx_strand_id
1 'polypeptide(L)'
;MQRAWEAEADAREMVLAFNVRREQGRPIWAWPTIAAAITAKHPWVTILCESCDSTTDLDLRMKPRPAEVSIRAVLREVKCPRCNGHGRPRIVRLSQ
;
A
#
# COMPACT_ATOMS: atom_id res chain seq x y z
N MET A 1 5.42 -26.23 -3.25
CA MET A 1 3.98 -25.88 -3.29
C MET A 1 3.47 -25.45 -1.92
N GLN A 2 3.59 -26.27 -0.88
CA GLN A 2 3.11 -25.95 0.48
C GLN A 2 3.68 -24.63 1.06
N ARG A 3 5.01 -24.41 0.99
CA ARG A 3 5.64 -23.17 1.44
C ARG A 3 5.17 -21.90 0.71
N ALA A 4 4.80 -22.02 -0.56
CA ALA A 4 4.34 -20.88 -1.36
C ALA A 4 2.91 -20.49 -0.99
N TRP A 5 2.05 -21.48 -0.74
CA TRP A 5 0.71 -21.28 -0.20
C TRP A 5 0.75 -20.66 1.20
N GLU A 6 1.62 -21.17 2.07
CA GLU A 6 1.80 -20.64 3.43
C GLU A 6 2.26 -19.17 3.38
N ALA A 7 3.22 -18.84 2.52
CA ALA A 7 3.67 -17.47 2.33
C ALA A 7 2.58 -16.56 1.74
N GLU A 8 1.74 -17.06 0.82
CA GLU A 8 0.60 -16.31 0.30
C GLU A 8 -0.45 -16.04 1.39
N ALA A 9 -0.76 -17.03 2.22
CA ALA A 9 -1.72 -16.90 3.31
C ALA A 9 -1.24 -15.89 4.37
N ASP A 10 0.02 -15.98 4.80
CA ASP A 10 0.62 -15.06 5.76
C ASP A 10 0.67 -13.62 5.22
N ALA A 11 1.11 -13.44 3.97
CA ALA A 11 1.10 -12.14 3.32
C ALA A 11 -0.32 -11.55 3.21
N ARG A 12 -1.31 -12.40 2.90
CA ARG A 12 -2.72 -11.99 2.80
C ARG A 12 -3.28 -11.57 4.16
N GLU A 13 -2.99 -12.31 5.22
CA GLU A 13 -3.40 -11.95 6.58
C GLU A 13 -2.86 -10.56 6.95
N MET A 14 -1.58 -10.31 6.71
CA MET A 14 -0.94 -9.03 6.97
C MET A 14 -1.60 -7.87 6.20
N VAL A 15 -1.88 -8.06 4.90
CA VAL A 15 -2.52 -7.05 4.05
C VAL A 15 -3.95 -6.75 4.49
N LEU A 16 -4.73 -7.79 4.81
CA LEU A 16 -6.10 -7.61 5.28
C LEU A 16 -6.13 -6.90 6.65
N ALA A 17 -5.26 -7.29 7.58
CA ALA A 17 -5.14 -6.64 8.88
C ALA A 17 -4.73 -5.16 8.74
N PHE A 18 -3.84 -4.85 7.79
CA PHE A 18 -3.50 -3.49 7.44
C PHE A 18 -4.73 -2.71 6.94
N ASN A 19 -5.46 -3.23 5.95
CA ASN A 19 -6.63 -2.57 5.38
C ASN A 19 -7.70 -2.28 6.45
N VAL A 20 -8.03 -3.28 7.28
CA VAL A 20 -9.00 -3.11 8.38
C VAL A 20 -8.56 -2.01 9.35
N ARG A 21 -7.28 -1.96 9.73
CA ARG A 21 -6.77 -0.88 10.61
C ARG A 21 -6.87 0.49 9.95
N ARG A 22 -6.61 0.59 8.64
CA ARG A 22 -6.71 1.84 7.89
C ARG A 22 -8.15 2.34 7.82
N GLU A 23 -9.10 1.45 7.53
CA GLU A 23 -10.53 1.75 7.50
C GLU A 23 -11.04 2.22 8.87
N GLN A 24 -10.58 1.60 9.96
CA GLN A 24 -10.89 2.00 11.33
C GLN A 24 -10.19 3.29 11.78
N GLY A 25 -9.34 3.91 10.94
CA GLY A 25 -8.55 5.08 11.32
C GLY A 25 -7.54 4.83 12.44
N ARG A 26 -7.18 3.57 12.70
CA ARG A 26 -6.30 3.18 13.80
C ARG A 26 -4.82 3.40 13.44
N PRO A 27 -3.95 3.57 14.46
CA PRO A 27 -2.51 3.58 14.24
C PRO A 27 -2.02 2.30 13.54
N ILE A 28 -1.11 2.50 12.58
CA ILE A 28 -0.45 1.42 11.85
C ILE A 28 0.93 1.19 12.45
N TRP A 29 1.06 0.09 13.19
CA TRP A 29 2.32 -0.33 13.80
C TRP A 29 3.14 -1.20 12.84
N ALA A 30 2.47 -2.03 12.04
CA ALA A 30 3.08 -2.91 11.05
C ALA A 30 2.62 -2.52 9.65
N TRP A 31 3.57 -2.17 8.79
CA TRP A 31 3.31 -1.88 7.40
C TRP A 31 3.70 -3.09 6.53
N PRO A 32 2.83 -3.54 5.61
CA PRO A 32 3.21 -4.57 4.63
C PRO A 32 4.44 -4.15 3.82
N THR A 33 5.26 -5.13 3.45
CA THR A 33 6.30 -4.93 2.43
C THR A 33 5.69 -4.95 1.04
N ILE A 34 6.43 -4.49 0.04
CA ILE A 34 6.01 -4.59 -1.36
C ILE A 34 5.86 -6.07 -1.76
N ALA A 35 6.80 -6.93 -1.36
CA ALA A 35 6.67 -8.38 -1.53
C ALA A 35 5.36 -8.91 -0.94
N ALA A 36 5.04 -8.56 0.31
CA ALA A 36 3.81 -9.03 0.94
C ALA A 36 2.56 -8.59 0.17
N ALA A 37 2.51 -7.33 -0.29
CA ALA A 37 1.41 -6.84 -1.10
C ALA A 37 1.25 -7.60 -2.43
N ILE A 38 2.36 -7.83 -3.16
CA ILE A 38 2.34 -8.58 -4.42
C ILE A 38 1.99 -10.06 -4.20
N THR A 39 2.61 -10.71 -3.22
CA THR A 39 2.38 -12.12 -2.86
C THR A 39 0.93 -12.34 -2.42
N ALA A 40 0.34 -11.40 -1.68
CA ALA A 40 -1.07 -11.43 -1.31
C ALA A 40 -2.03 -11.16 -2.47
N LYS A 41 -1.53 -10.93 -3.70
CA LYS A 41 -2.29 -10.52 -4.88
C LYS A 41 -3.03 -9.20 -4.68
N HIS A 42 -2.42 -8.24 -3.98
CA HIS A 42 -2.92 -6.87 -3.80
C HIS A 42 -1.92 -5.85 -4.36
N PRO A 43 -1.69 -5.82 -5.69
CA PRO A 43 -0.66 -4.98 -6.29
C PRO A 43 -1.00 -3.49 -6.32
N TRP A 44 -2.25 -3.10 -6.10
CA TRP A 44 -2.68 -1.71 -6.18
C TRP A 44 -2.66 -1.04 -4.81
N VAL A 45 -2.09 0.16 -4.75
CA VAL A 45 -2.13 1.04 -3.58
C VAL A 45 -3.01 2.24 -3.89
N THR A 46 -4.11 2.38 -3.16
CA THR A 46 -4.94 3.58 -3.23
C THR A 46 -4.34 4.65 -2.33
N ILE A 47 -4.16 5.85 -2.88
CA ILE A 47 -3.62 7.02 -2.20
C ILE A 47 -4.63 8.15 -2.26
N LEU A 48 -4.95 8.70 -1.10
CA LEU A 48 -5.78 9.90 -0.93
C LEU A 48 -4.87 11.09 -0.63
N CYS A 49 -5.11 12.23 -1.29
CA CYS A 49 -4.57 13.50 -0.85
C CYS A 49 -5.51 14.13 0.18
N GLU A 50 -5.09 14.25 1.44
CA GLU A 50 -5.90 14.84 2.51
C GLU A 50 -6.10 16.36 2.35
N SER A 51 -5.47 16.99 1.34
CA SER A 51 -5.58 18.43 1.10
C SER A 51 -6.61 18.80 0.03
N CYS A 52 -6.94 17.89 -0.88
CA CYS A 52 -7.86 18.17 -2.00
C CYS A 52 -8.78 17.00 -2.34
N ASP A 53 -8.82 15.99 -1.47
CA ASP A 53 -9.62 14.77 -1.57
C ASP A 53 -9.47 13.99 -2.89
N SER A 54 -8.39 14.24 -3.64
CA SER A 54 -8.10 13.47 -4.84
C SER A 54 -7.60 12.08 -4.48
N THR A 55 -8.15 11.07 -5.14
CA THR A 55 -7.71 9.67 -5.01
C THR A 55 -7.00 9.22 -6.27
N THR A 56 -5.91 8.46 -6.10
CA THR A 56 -5.16 7.84 -7.19
C THR A 56 -4.79 6.41 -6.77
N ASP A 57 -4.90 5.47 -7.71
CA ASP A 57 -4.37 4.11 -7.55
C ASP A 57 -3.01 3.98 -8.23
N LEU A 58 -2.07 3.33 -7.55
CA LEU A 58 -0.74 3.03 -8.09
C LEU A 58 -0.50 1.53 -8.10
N ASP A 59 -0.06 1.01 -9.23
CA ASP A 59 0.41 -0.37 -9.33
C ASP A 59 1.86 -0.46 -8.82
N LEU A 60 2.06 -1.27 -7.77
CA LEU A 60 3.39 -1.54 -7.20
C LEU A 60 4.37 -2.18 -8.19
N ARG A 61 3.86 -2.86 -9.22
CA ARG A 61 4.66 -3.57 -10.23
C ARG A 61 5.25 -2.63 -11.29
N MET A 62 4.64 -1.45 -11.48
CA MET A 62 5.02 -0.52 -12.55
C MET A 62 6.40 0.11 -12.34
N LYS A 63 6.75 0.42 -11.09
CA LYS A 63 8.06 1.00 -10.76
C LYS A 63 8.83 0.06 -9.84
N PRO A 64 9.99 -0.47 -10.30
CA PRO A 64 10.81 -1.37 -9.50
C PRO A 64 11.22 -0.73 -8.18
N ARG A 65 11.00 -1.47 -7.09
CA ARG A 65 11.41 -1.13 -5.74
C ARG A 65 11.94 -2.40 -5.07
N PRO A 66 12.88 -2.32 -4.11
CA PRO A 66 13.33 -3.50 -3.41
C PRO A 66 12.15 -4.16 -2.69
N ALA A 67 12.00 -5.47 -2.86
CA ALA A 67 10.80 -6.20 -2.42
C ALA A 67 10.55 -6.10 -0.90
N GLU A 68 11.62 -6.01 -0.11
CA GLU A 68 11.59 -5.95 1.36
C GLU A 68 11.22 -4.56 1.92
N VAL A 69 11.14 -3.52 1.10
CA VAL A 69 10.75 -2.20 1.60
C VAL A 69 9.26 -2.16 1.92
N SER A 70 8.92 -1.43 2.98
CA SER A 70 7.53 -1.12 3.30
C SER A 70 6.83 -0.39 2.15
N ILE A 71 5.55 -0.69 1.94
CA ILE A 71 4.68 0.05 1.00
C ILE A 71 4.67 1.56 1.28
N ARG A 72 4.98 2.00 2.51
CA ARG A 72 5.07 3.42 2.87
C ARG A 72 6.14 4.16 2.05
N ALA A 73 7.15 3.46 1.55
CA ALA A 73 8.17 4.03 0.68
C ALA A 73 7.58 4.63 -0.60
N VAL A 74 6.42 4.13 -1.07
CA VAL A 74 5.70 4.66 -2.24
C VAL A 74 5.39 6.15 -2.07
N LEU A 75 5.02 6.59 -0.86
CA LEU A 75 4.65 7.99 -0.60
C LEU A 75 5.79 9.00 -0.86
N ARG A 76 7.06 8.56 -0.83
CA ARG A 76 8.21 9.45 -1.10
C ARG A 76 8.22 9.98 -2.53
N GLU A 77 7.53 9.29 -3.44
CA GLU A 77 7.56 9.56 -4.87
C GLU A 77 6.22 10.14 -5.37
N VAL A 78 5.21 10.17 -4.50
CA VAL A 78 3.87 10.58 -4.86
C VAL A 78 3.71 12.06 -4.61
N LYS A 79 3.47 12.80 -5.69
CA LYS A 79 3.11 14.21 -5.66
C LYS A 79 1.68 14.35 -6.12
N CYS A 80 0.83 14.98 -5.30
CA CYS A 80 -0.53 15.28 -5.72
C CYS A 80 -0.49 16.33 -6.85
N PRO A 81 -0.97 16.02 -8.06
CA PRO A 81 -0.93 16.96 -9.18
C PRO A 81 -1.85 18.16 -8.94
N ARG A 82 -3.01 17.95 -8.28
CA ARG A 82 -3.96 19.02 -7.96
C ARG A 82 -3.42 20.03 -6.94
N CYS A 83 -2.53 19.59 -6.06
CA CYS A 83 -1.89 20.46 -5.08
C CYS A 83 -0.48 20.89 -5.51
N ASN A 84 -0.09 20.67 -6.77
CA ASN A 84 1.26 20.96 -7.27
C ASN A 84 2.39 20.36 -6.39
N GLY A 85 2.15 19.17 -5.83
CA GLY A 85 3.09 18.50 -4.92
C GLY A 85 3.09 18.98 -3.47
N HIS A 86 2.29 19.98 -3.11
CA HIS A 86 2.16 20.47 -1.72
C HIS A 86 1.04 19.77 -0.92
N GLY A 87 0.34 18.83 -1.55
CA GLY A 87 -0.71 18.06 -0.89
C GLY A 87 -0.15 17.09 0.15
N ARG A 88 -1.04 16.52 0.96
CA ARG A 88 -0.71 15.52 1.98
C ARG A 88 -1.18 14.13 1.54
N PRO A 89 -0.42 13.41 0.69
CA PRO A 89 -0.80 12.08 0.24
C PRO A 89 -0.67 11.04 1.37
N ARG A 90 -1.66 10.15 1.46
CA ARG A 90 -1.74 9.07 2.44
C ARG A 90 -2.25 7.80 1.79
N ILE A 91 -1.60 6.67 2.03
CA ILE A 91 -2.06 5.34 1.55
C ILE A 91 -3.34 4.97 2.29
N VAL A 92 -4.46 4.76 1.61
CA VAL A 92 -5.72 4.39 2.26
C VAL A 92 -5.96 2.89 2.29
N ARG A 93 -5.60 2.16 1.23
CA ARG A 93 -5.77 0.69 1.18
C ARG A 93 -4.85 0.04 0.15
N LEU A 94 -4.72 -1.27 0.26
CA LEU A 94 -4.21 -2.17 -0.77
C LEU A 94 -5.37 -2.93 -1.44
N SER A 95 -5.32 -3.15 -2.75
CA SER A 95 -6.36 -3.89 -3.48
C SER A 95 -5.80 -4.81 -4.56
N GLN A 96 -6.60 -5.82 -4.90
CA GLN A 96 -6.31 -6.83 -5.93
C GLN A 96 -6.29 -6.25 -7.34
#